data_AF-A0A423S2R4-F1
#
_entry.id   AF-A0A423S2R4-F1
#
_cell.length_a   1.000
_cell.length_b   1.000
_cell.length_c   1.000
_cell.angle_alpha   90.00
_cell.angle_beta   90.00
_cell.angle_gamma   90.00
#
_symmetry.space_group_name_H-M   'P 1'
#
loop_
_entity.id
_entity.type
_entity.pdbx_description
1 polymer ?
#
loop_
_entity_poly.entity_id
_entity_poly.type
_entity_poly.pdbx_seq_one_letter_code
_entity_poly.pdbx_strand_id
1 'polypeptide(L)'
;MLLGLNLFGLLIGGIMLASNYENPDLFMTIIMNMLWTVFNVLLAGACVAVSLESRQIRQSPRVSATLPAILQTPDGMAFRCDTHDFSEQGLGVTLPPGVQIAPGSLVGVTLTRGDDEAYVPCKVVLCQGQRIGVKLEPLTPEQAFNYTQMTFGRADLWVDAWNAAAPDAPLSALRNVLNIGVRGIRLFAKLSRDTLTEKLKHPGIGKARSSSDSQVKQP
;
A
#
# COMPACT_ATOMS: atom_id res chain seq x y z
N MET A 1 0.36 4.93 22.94
CA MET A 1 0.77 5.11 24.35
C MET A 1 2.23 5.59 24.45
N LEU A 2 3.20 4.92 23.82
CA LEU A 2 4.62 5.34 23.79
C LEU A 2 4.89 6.77 23.29
N LEU A 3 4.23 7.19 22.20
CA LEU A 3 4.36 8.57 21.68
C LEU A 3 3.90 9.62 22.70
N GLY A 4 2.77 9.39 23.37
CA GLY A 4 2.25 10.31 24.39
C GLY A 4 3.16 10.45 25.60
N LEU A 5 3.78 9.34 26.05
CA LEU A 5 4.72 9.35 27.17
C LEU A 5 5.99 10.16 26.83
N ASN A 6 6.53 9.99 25.62
CA ASN A 6 7.70 10.77 25.20
C ASN A 6 7.38 12.26 25.00
N LEU A 7 6.19 12.60 24.51
CA LEU A 7 5.74 14.01 24.42
C LEU A 7 5.60 14.65 25.82
N PHE A 8 5.12 13.89 26.80
CA PHE A 8 5.07 14.35 28.19
C PHE A 8 6.47 14.51 28.79
N GLY A 9 7.39 13.59 28.50
CA GLY A 9 8.81 13.71 28.84
C GLY A 9 9.46 14.96 28.26
N LEU A 10 9.17 15.32 27.00
CA LEU A 10 9.64 16.56 26.38
C LEU A 10 9.12 17.82 27.07
N LEU A 11 7.86 17.81 27.53
CA LEU A 11 7.29 18.93 28.29
C LEU A 11 8.02 19.13 29.62
N ILE A 12 8.22 18.05 30.39
CA ILE A 12 8.94 18.10 31.66
C ILE A 12 10.40 18.51 31.45
N GLY A 13 11.08 17.93 30.46
CA GLY A 13 12.46 18.27 30.15
C GLY A 13 12.63 19.73 29.70
N GLY A 14 11.66 20.29 28.95
CA GLY A 14 11.64 21.71 28.59
C GLY A 14 11.46 22.63 29.80
N ILE A 15 10.59 22.27 30.74
CA ILE A 15 10.41 22.99 32.01
C ILE A 15 11.70 22.93 32.84
N MET A 16 12.33 21.76 32.95
CA MET A 16 13.60 21.60 33.66
C MET A 16 14.74 22.39 33.01
N LEU A 17 14.80 22.46 31.67
CA LEU A 17 15.81 23.22 30.96
C LEU A 17 15.67 24.73 31.24
N ALA A 18 14.44 25.25 31.23
CA ALA A 18 14.16 26.65 31.53
C ALA A 18 14.49 27.03 32.98
N SER A 19 14.22 26.13 33.93
CA SER A 19 14.44 26.38 35.36
C SER A 19 15.88 26.16 35.83
N ASN A 20 16.72 25.44 35.07
CA ASN A 20 18.07 25.03 35.51
C ASN A 20 19.19 25.51 34.57
N TYR A 21 18.99 26.62 33.84
CA TYR A 21 19.97 27.12 32.87
C TYR A 21 21.31 27.56 33.50
N GLU A 22 21.31 27.87 34.81
CA GLU A 22 22.48 28.34 35.56
C GLU A 22 23.42 27.20 36.01
N ASN A 23 22.97 25.95 35.94
CA ASN A 23 23.76 24.78 36.35
C ASN A 23 24.31 24.02 35.12
N PRO A 24 25.58 24.23 34.72
CA PRO A 24 26.11 23.70 33.44
C PRO A 24 26.09 22.17 33.32
N ASP A 25 26.35 21.44 34.41
CA ASP A 25 26.37 19.96 34.40
C ASP A 25 24.96 19.35 34.23
N LEU A 26 23.97 19.93 34.92
CA LEU A 26 22.56 19.54 34.76
C LEU A 26 22.02 19.93 33.38
N PHE A 27 22.38 21.12 32.90
CA PHE A 27 21.95 21.63 31.60
C PHE A 27 22.38 20.70 30.45
N MET A 28 23.64 20.26 30.43
CA MET A 28 24.17 19.34 29.42
C MET A 28 23.43 17.98 29.44
N THR A 29 23.16 17.46 30.63
CA THR A 29 22.45 16.18 30.81
C THR A 29 20.99 16.26 30.36
N ILE A 30 20.31 17.39 30.66
CA ILE A 30 18.93 17.63 30.21
C ILE A 30 18.89 17.73 28.69
N ILE A 31 19.84 18.42 28.06
CA ILE A 31 19.92 18.53 26.59
C ILE A 31 20.08 17.16 25.94
N MET A 32 21.00 16.32 26.44
CA MET A 32 21.21 14.98 25.86
C MET A 32 19.95 14.09 25.98
N ASN A 33 19.28 14.12 27.13
CA ASN A 33 18.03 13.38 27.32
C ASN A 33 16.89 13.93 26.45
N MET A 34 16.82 15.27 26.29
CA MET A 34 15.85 15.91 25.39
C MET A 34 16.10 15.51 23.94
N LEU A 35 17.35 15.50 23.48
CA LEU A 35 17.72 15.07 22.14
C LEU A 35 17.31 13.62 21.89
N TRP A 36 17.59 12.72 22.84
CA TRP A 36 17.18 11.32 22.77
C TRP A 36 15.66 11.16 22.73
N THR A 37 14.95 11.94 23.54
CA THR A 37 13.48 11.92 23.59
C THR A 37 12.88 12.44 22.27
N VAL A 38 13.44 13.50 21.69
CA VAL A 38 13.02 14.02 20.37
C VAL A 38 13.18 12.94 19.30
N PHE A 39 14.31 12.22 19.30
CA PHE A 39 14.53 11.11 18.37
C PHE A 39 13.44 10.03 18.51
N ASN A 40 13.15 9.60 19.74
CA ASN A 40 12.09 8.60 19.99
C ASN A 40 10.70 9.08 19.57
N VAL A 41 10.39 10.36 19.78
CA VAL A 41 9.13 10.98 19.33
C VAL A 41 9.02 10.97 17.81
N LEU A 42 10.09 11.31 17.09
CA LEU A 42 10.10 11.32 15.63
C LEU A 42 9.91 9.91 15.05
N LEU A 43 10.62 8.93 15.61
CA LEU A 43 10.50 7.53 15.20
C LEU A 43 9.08 7.00 15.46
N ALA A 44 8.55 7.22 16.67
CA ALA A 44 7.19 6.81 17.01
C ALA A 44 6.13 7.53 16.15
N GLY A 45 6.34 8.81 15.84
CA GLY A 45 5.50 9.56 14.89
C GLY A 45 5.49 8.92 13.51
N ALA A 46 6.65 8.48 13.01
CA ALA A 46 6.72 7.85 11.69
C ALA A 46 5.96 6.52 11.67
N CYS A 47 6.08 5.70 12.72
CA CYS A 47 5.28 4.49 12.88
C CYS A 47 3.77 4.78 12.88
N VAL A 48 3.33 5.84 13.56
CA VAL A 48 1.91 6.27 13.58
C VAL A 48 1.44 6.69 12.18
N ALA A 49 2.24 7.45 11.44
CA ALA A 49 1.90 7.86 10.07
C ALA A 49 1.72 6.65 9.15
N VAL A 50 2.67 5.70 9.17
CA VAL A 50 2.60 4.46 8.38
C VAL A 50 1.39 3.60 8.78
N SER A 51 1.11 3.49 10.09
CA SER A 51 -0.03 2.71 10.58
C SER A 51 -1.38 3.25 10.12
N LEU A 52 -1.47 4.56 9.85
CA LEU A 52 -2.70 5.22 9.41
C LEU A 52 -2.86 5.24 7.89
N GLU A 53 -1.76 5.05 7.14
CA GLU A 53 -1.74 4.96 5.68
C GLU A 53 -2.03 3.52 5.17
N SER A 54 -2.02 2.52 6.06
CA SER A 54 -2.05 1.09 5.71
C SER A 54 -3.39 0.52 5.19
N ARG A 55 -4.37 1.35 4.85
CA ARG A 55 -5.56 0.85 4.15
C ARG A 55 -5.23 0.66 2.66
N GLN A 56 -4.55 -0.43 2.35
CA GLN A 56 -4.34 -0.86 0.98
C GLN A 56 -5.67 -1.40 0.41
N ILE A 57 -6.37 -0.55 -0.37
CA ILE A 57 -7.74 -0.83 -0.89
C ILE A 57 -7.73 -1.72 -2.14
N ARG A 58 -6.57 -2.06 -2.73
CA ARG A 58 -6.51 -2.90 -3.95
C ARG A 58 -5.95 -4.28 -3.67
N GLN A 59 -6.80 -5.30 -3.81
CA GLN A 59 -6.50 -6.72 -3.59
C GLN A 59 -5.57 -7.35 -4.66
N SER A 60 -5.30 -6.67 -5.77
CA SER A 60 -4.28 -7.10 -6.76
C SER A 60 -3.72 -5.87 -7.50
N PRO A 61 -2.44 -5.50 -7.31
CA PRO A 61 -1.80 -4.44 -8.09
C PRO A 61 -1.74 -4.86 -9.57
N ARG A 62 -2.42 -4.12 -10.45
CA ARG A 62 -2.27 -4.32 -11.90
C ARG A 62 -0.94 -3.73 -12.33
N VAL A 63 -0.08 -4.55 -12.91
CA VAL A 63 1.21 -4.08 -13.45
C VAL A 63 0.95 -3.62 -14.88
N SER A 64 1.18 -2.34 -15.15
CA SER A 64 1.07 -1.78 -16.50
C SER A 64 2.30 -2.19 -17.29
N ALA A 65 2.14 -3.16 -18.19
CA ALA A 65 3.21 -3.66 -19.03
C ALA A 65 2.64 -4.19 -20.34
N THR A 66 3.37 -3.94 -21.43
CA THR A 66 2.98 -4.32 -22.79
C THR A 66 3.67 -5.61 -23.18
N LEU A 67 2.89 -6.67 -23.38
CA LEU A 67 3.33 -7.93 -23.96
C LEU A 67 2.55 -8.19 -25.27
N PRO A 68 3.22 -8.63 -26.33
CA PRO A 68 2.54 -9.11 -27.52
C PRO A 68 1.67 -10.33 -27.17
N ALA A 69 0.42 -10.29 -27.60
CA ALA A 69 -0.56 -11.34 -27.35
C ALA A 69 -1.33 -11.67 -28.64
N ILE A 70 -1.85 -12.89 -28.69
CA ILE A 70 -2.76 -13.32 -29.73
C ILE A 70 -4.08 -13.63 -29.05
N LEU A 71 -5.14 -12.92 -29.45
CA LEU A 71 -6.48 -13.18 -28.97
C LEU A 71 -7.21 -14.06 -29.98
N GLN A 72 -7.70 -15.21 -29.52
CA GLN A 72 -8.45 -16.17 -30.30
C GLN A 72 -9.93 -16.11 -29.90
N THR A 73 -10.79 -15.82 -30.87
CA THR A 73 -12.24 -15.80 -30.67
C THR A 73 -12.81 -17.22 -30.75
N PRO A 74 -14.00 -17.47 -30.17
CA PRO A 74 -14.65 -18.78 -30.28
C PRO A 74 -15.01 -19.14 -31.72
N ASP A 75 -15.10 -18.16 -32.62
CA ASP A 75 -15.31 -18.34 -34.07
C ASP A 75 -14.04 -18.82 -34.80
N GLY A 76 -12.92 -19.02 -34.09
CA GLY A 76 -11.65 -19.49 -34.64
C GLY A 76 -10.77 -18.39 -35.26
N MET A 77 -11.19 -17.12 -35.19
CA MET A 77 -10.37 -16.01 -35.65
C MET A 77 -9.29 -15.68 -34.62
N ALA A 78 -8.08 -15.38 -35.09
CA ALA A 78 -6.96 -14.96 -34.25
C ALA A 78 -6.54 -13.53 -34.61
N PHE A 79 -6.42 -12.67 -33.61
CA PHE A 79 -6.02 -11.28 -33.76
C PHE A 79 -4.73 -11.05 -32.98
N ARG A 80 -3.71 -10.50 -33.66
CA ARG A 80 -2.52 -10.00 -32.99
C ARG A 80 -2.88 -8.71 -32.26
N CYS A 81 -2.60 -8.68 -30.96
CA CYS A 81 -2.93 -7.59 -30.05
C CYS A 81 -1.80 -7.38 -29.05
N ASP A 82 -1.85 -6.28 -28.31
CA ASP A 82 -0.88 -6.01 -27.25
C ASP A 82 -1.61 -5.89 -25.91
N THR A 83 -1.03 -6.46 -24.86
CA THR A 83 -1.52 -6.21 -23.49
C THR A 83 -1.16 -4.80 -23.05
N HIS A 84 -1.95 -4.23 -22.14
CA HIS A 84 -1.65 -2.93 -21.51
C HIS A 84 -1.59 -3.02 -19.99
N ASP A 85 -2.32 -3.95 -19.40
CA ASP A 85 -2.21 -4.30 -18.00
C ASP A 85 -2.40 -5.81 -17.80
N PHE A 86 -1.84 -6.34 -16.71
CA PHE A 86 -2.14 -7.69 -16.27
C PHE A 86 -2.22 -7.75 -14.74
N SER A 87 -2.95 -8.75 -14.26
CA SER A 87 -3.10 -9.09 -12.85
C SER A 87 -3.20 -10.60 -12.70
N GLU A 88 -3.23 -11.09 -11.45
CA GLU A 88 -3.45 -12.51 -11.20
C GLU A 88 -4.80 -13.03 -11.74
N GLN A 89 -5.79 -12.14 -11.90
CA GLN A 89 -7.17 -12.53 -12.24
C GLN A 89 -7.62 -12.11 -13.64
N GLY A 90 -6.85 -11.27 -14.34
CA GLY A 90 -7.31 -10.61 -15.56
C GLY A 90 -6.17 -9.97 -16.35
N LEU A 91 -6.44 -9.77 -17.63
CA LEU A 91 -5.56 -9.11 -18.59
C LEU A 91 -6.33 -7.98 -19.28
N GLY A 92 -5.68 -6.85 -19.47
CA GLY A 92 -6.10 -5.79 -20.37
C GLY A 92 -5.41 -5.95 -21.71
N VAL A 93 -6.18 -6.10 -22.79
CA VAL A 93 -5.71 -6.23 -24.17
C VAL A 93 -6.24 -5.11 -25.04
N THR A 94 -5.44 -4.66 -26.00
CA THR A 94 -5.82 -3.65 -27.00
C THR A 94 -5.94 -4.32 -28.35
N LEU A 95 -7.17 -4.40 -28.87
CA LEU A 95 -7.46 -4.95 -30.18
C LEU A 95 -7.06 -3.99 -31.32
N PRO A 96 -6.75 -4.53 -32.51
CA PRO A 96 -6.58 -3.72 -33.71
C PRO A 96 -7.90 -3.03 -34.12
N PRO A 97 -7.80 -1.91 -34.84
CA PRO A 97 -8.98 -1.12 -35.24
C PRO A 97 -9.92 -1.94 -36.13
N GLY A 98 -11.22 -1.85 -35.84
CA GLY A 98 -12.28 -2.54 -36.59
C GLY A 98 -12.67 -3.91 -36.03
N VAL A 99 -11.95 -4.45 -35.05
CA VAL A 99 -12.31 -5.70 -34.37
C VAL A 99 -13.15 -5.38 -33.13
N GLN A 100 -14.33 -5.99 -33.04
CA GLN A 100 -15.20 -5.90 -31.87
C GLN A 100 -15.55 -7.30 -31.38
N ILE A 101 -15.49 -7.49 -30.06
CA ILE A 101 -15.84 -8.75 -29.41
C ILE A 101 -16.94 -8.46 -28.39
N ALA A 102 -17.93 -9.35 -28.35
CA ALA A 102 -19.03 -9.21 -27.43
C ALA A 102 -18.57 -9.40 -25.96
N PRO A 103 -19.05 -8.57 -25.01
CA PRO A 103 -18.89 -8.85 -23.60
C PRO A 103 -19.44 -10.23 -23.23
N GLY A 104 -18.72 -10.98 -22.41
CA GLY A 104 -19.10 -12.31 -21.96
C GLY A 104 -18.62 -13.46 -22.85
N SER A 105 -18.04 -13.18 -24.03
CA SER A 105 -17.46 -14.21 -24.90
C SER A 105 -16.26 -14.91 -24.23
N LEU A 106 -16.21 -16.23 -24.38
CA LEU A 106 -15.04 -17.02 -24.02
C LEU A 106 -13.99 -16.88 -25.12
N VAL A 107 -12.81 -16.41 -24.78
CA VAL A 107 -11.70 -16.13 -25.69
C VAL A 107 -10.44 -16.81 -25.18
N GLY A 108 -9.60 -17.29 -26.09
CA GLY A 108 -8.25 -17.71 -25.76
C GLY A 108 -7.30 -16.52 -25.86
N VAL A 109 -6.41 -16.35 -24.89
CA VAL A 109 -5.31 -15.37 -25.01
C VAL A 109 -3.99 -16.13 -24.94
N THR A 110 -3.20 -16.04 -25.99
CA THR A 110 -1.82 -16.54 -26.00
C THR A 110 -0.88 -15.36 -25.78
N LEU A 111 -0.17 -15.36 -24.65
CA LEU A 111 0.93 -14.43 -24.41
C LEU A 111 2.18 -14.96 -25.09
N THR A 112 2.94 -14.08 -25.74
CA THR A 112 4.18 -14.46 -26.43
C THR A 112 5.35 -13.63 -25.92
N ARG A 113 6.47 -14.28 -25.62
CA ARG A 113 7.71 -13.63 -25.18
C ARG A 113 8.92 -14.34 -25.79
N GLY A 114 9.47 -13.78 -26.86
CA GLY A 114 10.56 -14.45 -27.60
C GLY A 114 10.04 -15.78 -28.15
N ASP A 115 10.63 -16.88 -27.68
CA ASP A 115 10.23 -18.24 -28.07
C ASP A 115 9.22 -18.89 -27.12
N ASP A 116 8.90 -18.24 -25.99
CA ASP A 116 7.95 -18.75 -24.99
C ASP A 116 6.51 -18.31 -25.28
N GLU A 117 5.55 -19.24 -25.18
CA GLU A 117 4.12 -18.98 -25.36
C GLU A 117 3.28 -19.55 -24.21
N ALA A 118 2.35 -18.75 -23.66
CA ALA A 118 1.39 -19.19 -22.65
C ALA A 118 -0.02 -18.96 -23.14
N TYR A 119 -0.76 -20.05 -23.33
CA TYR A 119 -2.19 -20.00 -23.58
C TYR A 119 -2.98 -19.96 -22.26
N VAL A 120 -3.89 -19.00 -22.14
CA VAL A 120 -4.84 -18.88 -21.03
C VAL A 120 -6.27 -18.70 -21.53
N PRO A 121 -7.21 -19.59 -21.14
CA PRO A 121 -8.63 -19.37 -21.40
C PRO A 121 -9.14 -18.19 -20.57
N CYS A 122 -9.87 -17.29 -21.22
CA CYS A 122 -10.36 -16.07 -20.63
C CYS A 122 -11.82 -15.80 -21.02
N LYS A 123 -12.47 -14.93 -20.25
CA LYS A 123 -13.79 -14.40 -20.54
C LYS A 123 -13.76 -12.89 -20.62
N VAL A 124 -14.36 -12.33 -21.66
CA VAL A 124 -14.45 -10.88 -21.83
C VAL A 124 -15.37 -10.30 -20.76
N VAL A 125 -14.88 -9.37 -19.94
CA VAL A 125 -15.65 -8.71 -18.86
C VAL A 125 -15.90 -7.24 -19.11
N LEU A 126 -15.08 -6.59 -19.94
CA LEU A 126 -15.20 -5.17 -20.26
C LEU A 126 -14.80 -4.92 -21.70
N CYS A 127 -15.61 -4.19 -22.46
CA CYS A 127 -15.25 -3.68 -23.78
C CYS A 127 -15.39 -2.15 -23.77
N GLN A 128 -14.30 -1.44 -24.05
CA GLN A 128 -14.28 0.01 -24.22
C GLN A 128 -13.56 0.36 -25.54
N GLY A 129 -14.32 0.37 -26.63
CA GLY A 129 -13.76 0.56 -27.98
C GLY A 129 -12.75 -0.53 -28.30
N GLN A 130 -11.48 -0.14 -28.46
CA GLN A 130 -10.36 -1.05 -28.76
C GLN A 130 -9.77 -1.71 -27.50
N ARG A 131 -10.07 -1.20 -26.30
CA ARG A 131 -9.57 -1.77 -25.04
C ARG A 131 -10.55 -2.78 -24.51
N ILE A 132 -10.08 -4.00 -24.32
CA ILE A 132 -10.86 -5.09 -23.75
C ILE A 132 -10.20 -5.56 -22.47
N GLY A 133 -11.00 -5.69 -21.42
CA GLY A 133 -10.63 -6.39 -20.19
C GLY A 133 -11.14 -7.81 -20.25
N VAL A 134 -10.23 -8.77 -20.08
CA VAL A 134 -10.56 -10.19 -19.98
C VAL A 134 -10.24 -10.70 -18.57
N LYS A 135 -11.05 -11.62 -18.09
CA LYS A 135 -10.86 -12.32 -16.81
C LYS A 135 -10.39 -13.75 -17.11
N LEU A 136 -9.40 -14.24 -16.39
CA LEU A 136 -8.95 -15.62 -16.58
C LEU A 136 -10.02 -16.59 -16.07
N GLU A 137 -10.29 -17.62 -16.87
CA GLU A 137 -11.08 -18.77 -16.46
C GLU A 137 -10.22 -19.71 -15.60
N PRO A 138 -10.80 -20.72 -14.92
CA PRO A 138 -10.04 -21.67 -14.13
C PRO A 138 -8.92 -22.32 -14.96
N LEU A 139 -7.67 -22.02 -14.59
CA LEU A 139 -6.47 -22.52 -15.27
C LEU A 139 -6.07 -23.89 -14.71
N THR A 140 -5.43 -24.70 -15.55
CA THR A 140 -4.67 -25.85 -15.05
C THR A 140 -3.42 -25.37 -14.31
N PRO A 141 -2.83 -26.18 -13.39
CA PRO A 141 -1.61 -25.81 -12.70
C PRO A 141 -0.45 -25.44 -13.65
N GLU A 142 -0.34 -26.13 -14.78
CA GLU A 142 0.67 -25.86 -15.81
C GLU A 142 0.41 -24.50 -16.51
N GLN A 143 -0.83 -24.22 -16.90
CA GLN A 143 -1.21 -22.94 -17.49
C GLN A 143 -0.98 -21.78 -16.52
N ALA A 144 -1.34 -21.97 -15.24
CA ALA A 144 -1.12 -20.99 -14.20
C ALA A 144 0.38 -20.72 -13.98
N PHE A 145 1.20 -21.76 -14.00
CA PHE A 145 2.66 -21.63 -13.90
C PHE A 145 3.24 -20.86 -15.09
N ASN A 146 2.90 -21.25 -16.32
CA ASN A 146 3.39 -20.58 -17.54
C ASN A 146 2.93 -19.13 -17.62
N TYR A 147 1.67 -18.85 -17.28
CA TYR A 147 1.14 -17.50 -17.18
C TYR A 147 1.91 -16.65 -16.17
N THR A 148 2.16 -17.20 -14.97
CA THR A 148 2.88 -16.51 -13.90
C THR A 148 4.33 -16.23 -14.31
N GLN A 149 5.00 -17.18 -14.95
CA GLN A 149 6.36 -16.97 -15.46
C GLN A 149 6.42 -15.88 -16.54
N MET A 150 5.49 -15.85 -17.48
CA MET A 150 5.48 -14.84 -18.54
C MET A 150 5.12 -13.44 -18.06
N THR A 151 4.23 -13.34 -17.07
CA THR A 151 3.77 -12.04 -16.54
C THR A 151 4.67 -11.52 -15.42
N PHE A 152 4.97 -12.33 -14.41
CA PHE A 152 5.71 -11.94 -13.20
C PHE A 152 7.19 -12.36 -13.21
N GLY A 153 7.62 -13.25 -14.12
CA GLY A 153 9.02 -13.65 -14.27
C GLY A 153 9.91 -12.64 -14.99
N ARG A 154 9.42 -11.42 -15.25
CA ARG A 154 10.22 -10.33 -15.85
C ARG A 154 11.18 -9.74 -14.82
N ALA A 155 12.45 -10.19 -14.83
CA ALA A 155 13.55 -9.48 -14.17
C ALA A 155 13.62 -8.01 -14.60
N ASP A 156 13.29 -7.72 -15.87
CA ASP A 156 13.36 -6.38 -16.46
C ASP A 156 12.39 -5.38 -15.83
N LEU A 157 11.21 -5.83 -15.34
CA LEU A 157 10.29 -4.96 -14.61
C LEU A 157 10.90 -4.48 -13.28
N TRP A 158 11.74 -5.31 -12.66
CA TRP A 158 12.43 -4.97 -11.43
C TRP A 158 13.65 -4.09 -11.70
N VAL A 159 14.35 -4.31 -12.82
CA VAL A 159 15.52 -3.49 -13.21
C VAL A 159 15.12 -2.07 -13.54
N ASP A 160 14.04 -1.85 -14.29
CA ASP A 160 13.56 -0.49 -14.59
C ASP A 160 13.08 0.23 -13.32
N ALA A 161 12.37 -0.47 -12.43
CA ALA A 161 11.94 0.08 -11.15
C ALA A 161 13.12 0.39 -10.21
N TRP A 162 14.16 -0.46 -10.20
CA TRP A 162 15.38 -0.27 -9.43
C TRP A 162 16.23 0.87 -9.97
N ASN A 163 16.34 0.99 -11.30
CA ASN A 163 17.07 2.09 -11.95
C ASN A 163 16.33 3.44 -11.85
N ALA A 164 15.00 3.42 -11.74
CA ALA A 164 14.19 4.60 -11.46
C ALA A 164 14.20 5.02 -9.98
N ALA A 165 14.69 4.17 -9.07
CA ALA A 165 14.89 4.54 -7.68
C ALA A 165 15.96 5.65 -7.62
N ALA A 166 15.53 6.84 -7.20
CA ALA A 166 16.37 8.02 -7.12
C ALA A 166 17.67 7.72 -6.35
N PRO A 167 18.82 8.30 -6.75
CA PRO A 167 20.11 8.03 -6.13
C PRO A 167 20.04 8.20 -4.61
N ASP A 168 20.61 7.24 -3.89
CA ASP A 168 20.62 7.18 -2.43
C ASP A 168 21.17 8.49 -1.85
N ALA A 169 20.26 9.32 -1.33
CA ALA A 169 20.60 10.58 -0.69
C ALA A 169 20.31 10.45 0.82
N PRO A 170 21.31 10.10 1.64
CA PRO A 170 21.10 9.80 3.07
C PRO A 170 20.49 10.99 3.84
N LEU A 171 20.84 12.22 3.46
CA LEU A 171 20.25 13.45 4.02
C LEU A 171 18.79 13.67 3.59
N SER A 172 18.41 13.29 2.37
CA SER A 172 17.02 13.41 1.92
C SER A 172 16.15 12.34 2.57
N ALA A 173 16.69 11.13 2.76
CA ALA A 173 16.04 10.06 3.52
C ALA A 173 15.79 10.49 4.97
N LEU A 174 16.78 11.08 5.63
CA LEU A 174 16.62 11.63 6.98
C LEU A 174 15.53 12.71 7.02
N ARG A 175 15.55 13.66 6.09
CA ARG A 175 14.50 14.71 5.98
C ARG A 175 13.12 14.11 5.74
N ASN A 176 13.00 13.07 4.93
CA ASN A 176 11.74 12.39 4.65
C ASN A 176 11.20 11.70 5.91
N VAL A 177 12.05 10.96 6.64
CA VAL A 177 11.66 10.32 7.91
C VAL A 177 11.23 11.37 8.94
N LEU A 178 11.95 12.50 9.04
CA LEU A 178 11.56 13.62 9.90
C LEU A 178 10.19 14.20 9.52
N ASN A 179 9.95 14.44 8.24
CA ASN A 179 8.68 14.95 7.74
C ASN A 179 7.51 13.98 8.02
N ILE A 180 7.74 12.69 7.81
CA ILE A 180 6.76 11.63 8.09
C ILE A 180 6.49 11.55 9.61
N GLY A 181 7.53 11.65 10.43
CA GLY A 181 7.44 11.72 11.89
C GLY A 181 6.58 12.89 12.38
N VAL A 182 6.84 14.09 11.87
CA VAL A 182 6.05 15.29 12.18
C VAL A 182 4.59 15.14 11.71
N ARG A 183 4.36 14.54 10.54
CA ARG A 183 3.01 14.27 10.03
C ARG A 183 2.24 13.32 10.97
N GLY A 184 2.90 12.28 11.48
CA GLY A 184 2.31 11.35 12.44
C GLY A 184 1.96 12.01 13.78
N ILE A 185 2.82 12.89 14.30
CA ILE A 185 2.53 13.69 15.51
C ILE A 185 1.31 14.58 15.30
N ARG A 186 1.20 15.25 14.14
CA ARG A 186 0.02 16.09 13.81
C ARG A 186 -1.26 15.27 13.71
N LEU A 187 -1.22 14.09 13.09
CA LEU A 187 -2.37 13.19 13.03
C LEU A 187 -2.78 12.71 14.43
N PHE A 188 -1.82 12.30 15.25
CA PHE A 188 -2.09 11.88 16.63
C PHE A 188 -2.73 13.02 17.44
N ALA A 189 -2.21 14.25 17.33
CA ALA A 189 -2.78 15.42 18.01
C ALA A 189 -4.21 15.72 17.53
N LYS A 190 -4.48 15.60 16.22
CA LYS A 190 -5.82 15.80 15.65
C LYS A 190 -6.80 14.74 16.17
N LEU A 191 -6.46 13.46 16.07
CA LEU A 191 -7.29 12.35 16.56
C LEU A 191 -7.53 12.43 18.07
N SER A 192 -6.52 12.83 18.84
CA SER A 192 -6.65 13.01 20.29
C SER A 192 -7.61 14.15 20.62
N ARG A 193 -7.54 15.27 19.89
CA ARG A 193 -8.50 16.38 20.01
C ARG A 193 -9.91 15.91 19.64
N ASP A 194 -10.09 15.26 18.50
CA ASP A 194 -11.40 14.82 18.03
C ASP A 194 -12.05 13.84 19.03
N THR A 195 -11.28 12.88 19.54
CA THR A 195 -11.74 11.94 20.59
C THR A 195 -12.09 12.66 21.90
N LEU A 196 -11.29 13.64 22.32
CA LEU A 196 -11.56 14.42 23.52
C LEU A 196 -12.82 15.28 23.35
N THR A 197 -13.02 15.84 22.15
CA THR A 197 -14.20 16.66 21.82
C THR A 197 -15.46 15.82 21.77
N GLU A 198 -15.40 14.59 21.25
CA GLU A 198 -16.51 13.63 21.34
C GLU A 198 -16.83 13.22 22.78
N LYS A 199 -15.81 12.90 23.59
CA LYS A 199 -16.01 12.58 25.02
C LYS A 199 -16.60 13.76 25.80
N LEU A 200 -16.25 14.99 25.46
CA LEU A 200 -16.82 16.20 26.06
C LEU A 200 -18.27 16.46 25.59
N LYS A 201 -18.62 16.11 24.34
CA LYS A 201 -20.01 16.19 23.83
C LYS A 201 -20.93 15.09 24.36
N HIS A 202 -20.40 13.90 24.64
CA HIS A 202 -21.16 12.76 25.18
C HIS A 202 -20.49 12.17 26.43
N PRO A 203 -20.57 12.84 27.59
CA PRO A 203 -19.88 12.40 28.81
C PRO A 203 -20.43 11.09 29.43
N GLY A 204 -21.49 10.50 28.89
CA GLY A 204 -22.27 9.43 29.54
C GLY A 204 -22.19 8.01 28.97
N ILE A 205 -21.56 7.75 27.82
CA ILE A 205 -21.67 6.42 27.14
C ILE A 205 -20.44 5.52 27.43
N GLY A 206 -19.67 5.81 28.48
CA GLY A 206 -18.47 5.04 28.83
C GLY A 206 -18.69 3.88 29.79
N LYS A 207 -19.84 3.80 30.48
CA LYS A 207 -20.03 2.84 31.59
C LYS A 207 -20.83 1.58 31.25
N ALA A 208 -21.48 1.51 30.08
CA ALA A 208 -22.43 0.42 29.79
C ALA A 208 -21.81 -0.87 29.23
N ARG A 209 -20.54 -0.89 28.80
CA ARG A 209 -19.95 -2.08 28.15
C ARG A 209 -19.14 -3.00 29.07
N SER A 210 -18.89 -2.60 30.32
CA SER A 210 -18.07 -3.39 31.26
C SER A 210 -18.88 -4.29 32.20
N SER A 211 -20.21 -4.16 32.29
CA SER A 211 -21.04 -4.96 33.22
C SER A 211 -21.78 -6.13 32.57
N SER A 212 -21.71 -6.29 31.24
CA SER A 212 -22.42 -7.39 30.55
C SER A 212 -21.57 -8.66 30.36
N ASP A 213 -20.26 -8.60 30.62
CA ASP A 213 -19.33 -9.71 30.31
C ASP A 213 -18.94 -10.55 31.53
N SER A 214 -19.47 -10.23 32.73
CA SER A 214 -19.20 -10.95 33.97
C SER A 214 -20.33 -11.87 34.45
N GLN A 215 -21.31 -12.18 33.58
CA GLN A 215 -22.44 -13.07 33.93
C GLN A 215 -22.62 -14.29 33.01
N VAL A 216 -21.70 -14.58 32.08
CA VAL A 216 -21.80 -15.79 31.24
C VAL A 216 -20.49 -16.55 31.19
N LYS A 217 -20.04 -17.05 32.35
CA LYS A 217 -19.24 -18.28 32.42
C LYS A 217 -19.04 -18.73 33.86
N GLN A 218 -19.77 -19.75 34.27
CA GLN A 218 -19.35 -20.98 34.97
C GLN A 218 -20.54 -21.62 35.70
N PRO A 219 -20.50 -22.93 35.97
CA PRO A 219 -19.84 -24.03 35.24
C PRO A 219 -20.81 -24.82 34.36
#